data_AF-A0AAN0J7P8-F1
#
_entry.id   AF-A0AAN0J7P8-F1
#
_cell.length_a   1.000
_cell.length_b   1.000
_cell.length_c   1.000
_cell.angle_alpha   90.00
_cell.angle_beta   90.00
_cell.angle_gamma   90.00
#
_symmetry.space_group_name_H-M   'P 1'
#
loop_
_entity.id
_entity.type
_entity.pdbx_description
1 polymer ?
#
loop_
_entity_poly.entity_id
_entity_poly.type
_entity_poly.pdbx_seq_one_letter_code
_entity_poly.pdbx_strand_id
1 'polypeptide(L)'
;MPICYRVEVITLSLTDPVAPAEQLGYLQLEIKVLNMTYHEQHAYEQQKLQQSKKKIQCWNSILTVTVLGATDLPAMDSNGFSDPYCKFKLGSQKYKTKVQPKTLNPEWKEKFDMKLYDDQSKQSLFIEVWDRDFPAADDFIGECLVELCDYEPDVQHDLRLPIGESSGTLHLLLVISGLSCKEESDVLSGNLMKQAKIDFQLQNIVKLLSAKEIGLLHITIERGADLCSYNERDIRSFVTIEVGNAQLRTHAVSYTADPIWNKTFSFPIKDIHDIVHIEVINERKGKEEWLGQLMIPLLKLQVGHSKTYVLKGKSCLNRAHGTITINCDLVYNIVCAGLQTFKPKEVPVLEEEPKFQRKLLLRNIHKVIELIHPVVQVHHYIQELLSWQNPVQSLMALMVFTMACLVAEIWIIFLLLAVVFIMYYVKVYIKHESSYFKESYQRVQVDDNSENESDFSDLEDYSHTKDPSEHVNWRQRFRQFQDILLTLQIMSGYVVDLSERVKNLFHWTVPFLCWMAILICFLAMVLTYFVPLRYIILIWGLYKMTKRLWKQRQIPNNEILDFLSRAPTDLELLQWKELARKNT
;
A
#
# COMPACT_ATOMS: atom_id res chain seq x y z
N MET A 1 42.26 22.73 -39.73
CA MET A 1 42.25 23.23 -41.13
C MET A 1 40.84 23.71 -41.44
N PRO A 2 40.63 24.81 -42.18
CA PRO A 2 39.29 25.17 -42.62
C PRO A 2 38.80 24.08 -43.58
N ILE A 3 37.69 23.44 -43.22
CA ILE A 3 37.08 22.39 -44.02
C ILE A 3 36.52 23.07 -45.28
N CYS A 4 37.13 22.83 -46.45
CA CYS A 4 36.61 23.32 -47.72
C CYS A 4 35.29 22.61 -48.02
N TYR A 5 34.18 23.30 -47.79
CA TYR A 5 32.85 22.84 -48.20
C TYR A 5 32.58 23.30 -49.63
N ARG A 6 32.09 22.39 -50.48
CA ARG A 6 31.51 22.77 -51.77
C ARG A 6 30.03 23.02 -51.55
N VAL A 7 29.61 24.28 -51.67
CA VAL A 7 28.18 24.66 -51.61
C VAL A 7 27.63 24.63 -53.02
N GLU A 8 26.63 23.81 -53.26
CA GLU A 8 25.80 23.87 -54.46
C GLU A 8 24.40 24.35 -54.08
N VAL A 9 23.97 25.43 -54.70
CA VAL A 9 22.66 26.02 -54.49
C VAL A 9 21.77 25.63 -55.66
N ILE A 10 20.74 24.82 -55.39
CA ILE A 10 19.76 24.40 -56.39
C ILE A 10 18.49 25.19 -56.17
N THR A 11 18.06 25.92 -57.18
CA THR A 11 16.83 26.72 -57.15
C THR A 11 15.74 26.01 -57.95
N LEU A 12 14.72 25.52 -57.28
CA LEU A 12 13.57 24.85 -57.89
C LEU A 12 12.41 25.84 -57.98
N SER A 13 11.97 26.18 -59.20
CA SER A 13 10.78 26.99 -59.41
C SER A 13 9.53 26.15 -59.20
N LEU A 14 8.67 26.54 -58.25
CA LEU A 14 7.39 25.89 -58.04
C LEU A 14 6.39 26.45 -59.06
N THR A 15 5.84 25.57 -59.90
CA THR A 15 4.79 25.92 -60.88
C THR A 15 3.57 25.04 -60.63
N ASP A 16 2.38 25.64 -60.69
CA ASP A 16 1.13 24.89 -60.59
C ASP A 16 0.81 24.26 -61.95
N PRO A 17 0.62 22.93 -62.05
CA PRO A 17 0.24 22.28 -63.29
C PRO A 17 -1.13 22.72 -63.83
N VAL A 18 -1.99 23.34 -63.01
CA VAL A 18 -3.36 23.77 -63.39
C VAL A 18 -3.40 25.23 -63.83
N ALA A 19 -2.46 26.07 -63.39
CA ALA A 19 -2.39 27.50 -63.72
C ALA A 19 -0.93 27.96 -63.97
N PRO A 20 -0.37 27.74 -65.17
CA PRO A 20 1.05 28.00 -65.46
C PRO A 20 1.44 29.49 -65.44
N ALA A 21 0.49 30.41 -65.26
CA ALA A 21 0.73 31.86 -65.19
C ALA A 21 0.97 32.39 -63.77
N GLU A 22 0.67 31.62 -62.72
CA GLU A 22 0.95 32.02 -61.32
C GLU A 22 2.29 31.45 -60.85
N GLN A 23 3.26 32.33 -60.58
CA GLN A 23 4.53 31.94 -59.96
C GLN A 23 4.32 31.71 -58.45
N LEU A 24 4.34 30.45 -58.02
CA LEU A 24 4.21 30.04 -56.61
C LEU A 24 5.52 30.23 -55.78
N GLY A 25 6.53 30.87 -56.37
CA GLY A 25 7.83 31.13 -55.75
C GLY A 25 8.91 30.11 -56.11
N TYR A 26 10.05 30.19 -55.41
CA TYR A 26 11.21 29.34 -55.63
C TYR A 26 11.71 28.72 -54.32
N LEU A 27 12.04 27.43 -54.39
CA LEU A 27 12.67 26.68 -53.31
C LEU A 27 14.18 26.69 -53.56
N GLN A 28 14.94 27.31 -52.66
CA GLN A 28 16.40 27.38 -52.75
C GLN A 28 17.01 26.37 -51.77
N LEU A 29 17.58 25.29 -52.30
CA LEU A 29 18.21 24.22 -51.55
C LEU A 29 19.73 24.45 -51.54
N GLU A 30 20.30 24.70 -50.36
CA GLU A 30 21.75 24.81 -50.16
C GLU A 30 22.32 23.44 -49.76
N ILE A 31 23.00 22.76 -50.68
CA ILE A 31 23.64 21.47 -50.45
C ILE A 31 25.12 21.69 -50.16
N LYS A 32 25.57 21.29 -48.96
CA LYS A 32 26.98 21.34 -48.56
C LYS A 32 27.58 19.95 -48.69
N VAL A 33 28.39 19.73 -49.71
CA VAL A 33 29.09 18.46 -49.92
C VAL A 33 30.47 18.53 -49.26
N LEU A 34 30.73 17.57 -48.37
CA LEU A 34 31.99 17.41 -47.66
C LEU A 34 32.74 16.22 -48.25
N ASN A 35 33.92 16.45 -48.82
CA ASN A 35 34.83 15.36 -49.18
C ASN A 35 35.56 14.89 -47.93
N MET A 36 35.04 13.84 -47.30
CA MET A 36 35.63 13.21 -46.13
C MET A 36 36.33 11.91 -46.54
N THR A 37 37.53 11.67 -46.01
CA THR A 37 38.19 10.35 -46.17
C THR A 37 37.48 9.27 -45.35
N TYR A 38 37.66 7.99 -45.68
CA TYR A 38 36.99 6.87 -44.98
C TYR A 38 37.22 6.88 -43.46
N HIS A 39 38.43 7.22 -43.01
CA HIS A 39 38.74 7.33 -41.58
C HIS A 39 38.05 8.51 -40.89
N GLU A 40 37.90 9.65 -41.58
CA GLU A 40 37.17 10.81 -41.06
C GLU A 40 35.65 10.56 -41.03
N GLN A 41 35.12 9.81 -42.00
CA GLN A 41 33.72 9.36 -42.00
C GLN A 41 33.42 8.50 -40.78
N HIS A 42 34.25 7.48 -40.51
CA HIS A 42 34.11 6.66 -39.31
C HIS A 42 34.25 7.47 -38.01
N ALA A 43 35.20 8.40 -37.95
CA ALA A 43 35.38 9.25 -36.77
C ALA A 43 34.16 10.17 -36.54
N TYR A 44 33.62 10.78 -37.60
CA TYR A 44 32.45 11.65 -37.53
C TYR A 44 31.17 10.87 -37.21
N GLU A 45 30.98 9.68 -37.79
CA GLU A 45 29.87 8.79 -37.45
C GLU A 45 29.96 8.33 -36.00
N GLN A 46 31.14 7.97 -35.51
CA GLN A 46 31.34 7.64 -34.10
C GLN A 46 31.07 8.84 -33.19
N GLN A 47 31.51 10.05 -33.57
CA GLN A 47 31.23 11.27 -32.81
C GLN A 47 29.75 11.61 -32.79
N LYS A 48 29.05 11.45 -33.93
CA LYS A 48 27.61 11.67 -34.05
C LYS A 48 26.81 10.61 -33.29
N LEU A 49 27.27 9.35 -33.30
CA LEU A 49 26.71 8.26 -32.50
C LEU A 49 26.91 8.53 -31.00
N GLN A 50 28.09 9.01 -30.59
CA GLN A 50 28.36 9.41 -29.19
C GLN A 50 27.55 10.64 -28.77
N GLN A 51 27.39 11.65 -29.64
CA GLN A 51 26.56 12.82 -29.38
C GLN A 51 25.06 12.45 -29.35
N SER A 52 24.62 11.53 -30.21
CA SER A 52 23.27 10.98 -30.21
C SER A 52 23.00 10.14 -28.96
N LYS A 53 23.96 9.31 -28.52
CA LYS A 53 23.88 8.55 -27.27
C LYS A 53 23.84 9.47 -26.04
N LYS A 54 24.62 10.56 -26.02
CA LYS A 54 24.56 11.58 -24.96
C LYS A 54 23.23 12.35 -24.93
N LYS A 55 22.56 12.54 -26.08
CA LYS A 55 21.25 13.20 -26.16
C LYS A 55 20.07 12.30 -25.82
N ILE A 56 20.25 10.98 -25.79
CA ILE A 56 19.23 9.99 -25.46
C ILE A 56 19.75 9.15 -24.29
N GLN A 57 19.94 9.78 -23.13
CA GLN A 57 20.04 9.04 -21.88
C GLN A 57 18.63 8.61 -21.48
N CYS A 58 18.16 7.51 -22.06
CA CYS A 58 17.03 6.77 -21.52
C CYS A 58 17.55 5.99 -20.31
N TRP A 59 16.91 6.18 -19.16
CA TRP A 59 17.14 5.32 -18.01
C TRP A 59 16.41 3.99 -18.24
N ASN A 60 17.05 2.88 -17.84
CA ASN A 60 16.57 1.52 -18.12
C ASN A 60 15.94 0.86 -16.88
N SER A 61 16.17 1.41 -15.69
CA SER A 61 15.61 0.95 -14.43
C SER A 61 15.51 2.09 -13.40
N ILE A 62 14.82 1.83 -12.30
CA ILE A 62 14.66 2.74 -11.15
C ILE A 62 15.19 2.02 -9.92
N LEU A 63 16.03 2.71 -9.15
CA LEU A 63 16.40 2.33 -7.80
C LEU A 63 15.46 3.02 -6.81
N THR A 64 14.66 2.24 -6.10
CA THR A 64 13.85 2.72 -4.99
C THR A 64 14.60 2.46 -3.70
N VAL A 65 14.85 3.52 -2.93
CA VAL A 65 15.50 3.50 -1.63
C VAL A 65 14.51 3.97 -0.57
N THR A 66 14.15 3.09 0.36
CA THR A 66 13.32 3.44 1.51
C THR A 66 14.20 3.49 2.76
N VAL A 67 14.44 4.70 3.27
CA VAL A 67 15.22 4.93 4.48
C VAL A 67 14.30 4.79 5.68
N LEU A 68 14.45 3.70 6.44
CA LEU A 68 13.57 3.40 7.57
C LEU A 68 13.95 4.21 8.80
N GLY A 69 15.21 4.12 9.19
CA GLY A 69 15.71 4.68 10.44
C GLY A 69 17.17 4.33 10.67
N ALA A 70 17.73 4.86 11.76
CA ALA A 70 19.02 4.44 12.27
C ALA A 70 18.91 4.14 13.76
N THR A 71 19.84 3.33 14.26
CA THR A 71 19.91 2.99 15.69
C THR A 71 21.30 3.21 16.25
N ASP A 72 21.35 3.60 17.52
CA ASP A 72 22.58 3.82 18.30
C ASP A 72 23.55 4.82 17.64
N LEU A 73 23.00 5.92 17.08
CA LEU A 73 23.80 7.03 16.58
C LEU A 73 24.60 7.70 17.71
N PRO A 74 25.80 8.23 17.42
CA PRO A 74 26.55 9.02 18.39
C PRO A 74 25.84 10.35 18.67
N ALA A 75 25.87 10.78 19.93
CA ALA A 75 25.41 12.12 20.30
C ALA A 75 26.47 13.16 19.92
N MET A 76 26.16 14.03 18.97
CA MET A 76 27.05 15.13 18.59
C MET A 76 26.71 16.42 19.35
N ASP A 77 25.46 16.58 19.80
CA ASP A 77 25.07 17.74 20.58
C ASP A 77 25.51 17.68 22.05
N SER A 78 25.71 18.87 22.62
CA SER A 78 25.93 19.06 24.07
C SER A 78 24.76 18.57 24.94
N ASN A 79 23.59 18.37 24.34
CA ASN A 79 22.37 17.91 25.01
C ASN A 79 22.32 16.37 25.17
N GLY A 80 23.29 15.64 24.62
CA GLY A 80 23.36 14.17 24.65
C GLY A 80 22.49 13.47 23.60
N PHE A 81 21.97 14.20 22.61
CA PHE A 81 21.21 13.71 21.47
C PHE A 81 21.83 14.21 20.15
N SER A 82 21.13 14.02 19.04
CA SER A 82 21.44 14.56 17.72
C SER A 82 20.12 14.92 17.02
N ASP A 83 20.20 15.75 15.99
CA ASP A 83 19.15 16.09 15.04
C ASP A 83 19.45 15.43 13.66
N PRO A 84 19.49 14.09 13.54
CA PRO A 84 20.05 13.42 12.39
C PRO A 84 19.19 13.51 11.11
N TYR A 85 19.88 13.55 9.96
CA TYR A 85 19.31 13.38 8.63
C TYR A 85 20.26 12.66 7.68
N CYS A 86 19.72 11.98 6.67
CA CYS A 86 20.52 11.27 5.67
C CYS A 86 20.58 12.07 4.37
N LYS A 87 21.77 12.14 3.76
CA LYS A 87 21.99 12.54 2.37
C LYS A 87 22.38 11.30 1.59
N PHE A 88 21.87 11.14 0.37
CA PHE A 88 22.31 10.04 -0.48
C PHE A 88 22.43 10.47 -1.93
N LYS A 89 23.36 9.81 -2.61
CA LYS A 89 23.85 10.20 -3.94
C LYS A 89 24.07 8.97 -4.80
N LEU A 90 23.55 9.05 -6.03
CA LEU A 90 23.74 8.06 -7.09
C LEU A 90 24.09 8.81 -8.37
N GLY A 91 25.34 8.71 -8.80
CA GLY A 91 25.87 9.50 -9.90
C GLY A 91 25.69 11.01 -9.66
N SER A 92 24.84 11.66 -10.47
CA SER A 92 24.51 13.08 -10.37
C SER A 92 23.26 13.39 -9.53
N GLN A 93 22.47 12.37 -9.17
CA GLN A 93 21.25 12.54 -8.38
C GLN A 93 21.58 12.62 -6.90
N LYS A 94 20.98 13.58 -6.20
CA LYS A 94 21.18 13.82 -4.76
C LYS A 94 19.82 14.04 -4.11
N TYR A 95 19.61 13.40 -2.96
CA TYR A 95 18.42 13.57 -2.15
C TYR A 95 18.80 13.64 -0.66
N LYS A 96 17.85 14.10 0.15
CA LYS A 96 17.99 14.20 1.60
C LYS A 96 16.67 13.88 2.28
N THR A 97 16.74 13.26 3.46
CA THR A 97 15.57 13.04 4.33
C THR A 97 15.20 14.31 5.09
N LYS A 98 14.04 14.28 5.78
CA LYS A 98 13.74 15.24 6.84
C LYS A 98 14.70 15.05 8.01
N VAL A 99 14.78 16.10 8.82
CA VAL A 99 15.58 16.14 10.04
C VAL A 99 14.70 15.69 11.19
N GLN A 100 15.19 14.75 12.00
CA GLN A 100 14.50 14.33 13.22
C GLN A 100 15.18 14.91 14.44
N PRO A 101 14.53 15.80 15.20
CA PRO A 101 15.19 16.46 16.31
C PRO A 101 15.32 15.56 17.54
N LYS A 102 16.43 15.70 18.26
CA LYS A 102 16.71 15.15 19.60
C LYS A 102 16.54 13.65 19.70
N THR A 103 17.14 12.90 18.78
CA THR A 103 17.09 11.44 18.80
C THR A 103 18.39 10.81 18.30
N LEU A 104 18.80 9.73 18.97
CA LEU A 104 19.88 8.84 18.51
C LEU A 104 19.36 7.61 17.77
N ASN A 105 18.03 7.47 17.72
CA ASN A 105 17.34 6.38 17.04
C ASN A 105 16.25 6.99 16.12
N PRO A 106 16.63 7.71 15.05
CA PRO A 106 15.67 8.33 14.16
C PRO A 106 14.88 7.29 13.35
N GLU A 107 13.62 7.58 13.08
CA GLU A 107 12.71 6.78 12.24
C GLU A 107 12.18 7.62 11.07
N TRP A 108 12.98 7.83 10.02
CA TRP A 108 12.56 8.68 8.89
C TRP A 108 11.38 8.12 8.11
N LYS A 109 11.38 6.81 7.80
CA LYS A 109 10.35 6.14 6.98
C LYS A 109 10.05 6.92 5.69
N GLU A 110 11.09 7.29 4.96
CA GLU A 110 10.99 8.08 3.72
C GLU A 110 11.44 7.26 2.51
N LYS A 111 10.71 7.39 1.39
CA LYS A 111 10.97 6.66 0.15
C LYS A 111 11.43 7.61 -0.95
N PHE A 112 12.44 7.19 -1.70
CA PHE A 112 13.04 7.95 -2.80
C PHE A 112 13.27 7.07 -4.02
N ASP A 113 12.95 7.61 -5.19
CA ASP A 113 13.14 6.92 -6.47
C ASP A 113 14.23 7.62 -7.29
N MET A 114 15.25 6.85 -7.67
CA MET A 114 16.43 7.32 -8.40
C MET A 114 16.53 6.62 -9.75
N LYS A 115 16.78 7.36 -10.82
CA LYS A 115 16.86 6.81 -12.19
C LYS A 115 18.21 6.14 -12.43
N LEU A 116 18.21 4.90 -12.90
CA LEU A 116 19.41 4.14 -13.28
C LEU A 116 19.60 4.16 -14.81
N TYR A 117 20.77 4.60 -15.26
CA TYR A 117 21.15 4.65 -16.68
C TYR A 117 22.11 3.49 -17.03
N ASP A 118 22.21 3.09 -18.29
CA ASP A 118 23.00 1.91 -18.73
C ASP A 118 24.47 1.93 -18.27
N ASP A 119 25.12 3.09 -18.31
CA ASP A 119 26.50 3.30 -17.82
C ASP A 119 26.62 3.27 -16.28
N GLN A 120 25.50 3.16 -15.55
CA GLN A 120 25.40 3.26 -14.08
C GLN A 120 25.09 1.94 -13.38
N SER A 121 24.96 0.83 -14.12
CA SER A 121 24.78 -0.51 -13.54
C SER A 121 25.91 -0.93 -12.59
N LYS A 122 27.09 -0.29 -12.68
CA LYS A 122 28.25 -0.46 -11.77
C LYS A 122 28.39 0.62 -10.71
N GLN A 123 27.40 1.50 -10.53
CA GLN A 123 27.49 2.57 -9.54
C GLN A 123 27.12 2.09 -8.14
N SER A 124 27.81 2.66 -7.16
CA SER A 124 27.48 2.51 -5.75
C SER A 124 26.57 3.65 -5.31
N LEU A 125 25.56 3.32 -4.50
CA LEU A 125 24.77 4.30 -3.76
C LEU A 125 25.61 4.77 -2.55
N PHE A 126 25.92 6.06 -2.53
CA PHE A 126 26.61 6.70 -1.40
C PHE A 126 25.58 7.29 -0.46
N ILE A 127 25.70 6.99 0.83
CA ILE A 127 24.80 7.47 1.88
C ILE A 127 25.65 8.10 2.97
N GLU A 128 25.29 9.30 3.40
CA GLU A 128 25.94 10.05 4.47
C GLU A 128 24.90 10.43 5.51
N VAL A 129 25.22 10.26 6.79
CA VAL A 129 24.39 10.68 7.91
C VAL A 129 25.02 11.91 8.55
N TRP A 130 24.20 12.93 8.77
CA TRP A 130 24.60 14.24 9.27
C TRP A 130 23.73 14.65 10.45
N ASP A 131 24.30 15.39 11.39
CA ASP A 131 23.58 16.09 12.44
C ASP A 131 23.25 17.52 11.97
N ARG A 132 22.05 18.02 12.25
CA ARG A 132 21.67 19.38 11.87
C ARG A 132 21.83 20.33 13.04
N ASP A 133 22.78 21.24 12.92
CA ASP A 133 23.02 22.27 13.92
C ASP A 133 22.59 23.64 13.39
N PHE A 134 21.80 24.36 14.19
CA PHE A 134 21.48 25.76 13.90
C PHE A 134 21.75 26.62 15.14
N PRO A 135 22.61 27.66 15.06
CA PRO A 135 23.13 28.32 13.85
C PRO A 135 24.53 27.85 13.37
N ALA A 136 25.07 26.76 13.92
CA ALA A 136 26.38 26.24 13.53
C ALA A 136 26.34 25.51 12.16
N ALA A 137 27.47 24.95 11.74
CA ALA A 137 27.50 24.05 10.58
C ALA A 137 27.16 22.63 11.03
N ASP A 138 26.40 21.91 10.21
CA ASP A 138 26.02 20.51 10.43
C ASP A 138 27.22 19.58 10.63
N ASP A 139 27.20 18.78 11.69
CA ASP A 139 28.25 17.80 12.00
C ASP A 139 28.09 16.49 11.21
N PHE A 140 29.20 15.93 10.73
CA PHE A 140 29.20 14.65 10.01
C PHE A 140 29.22 13.47 10.99
N ILE A 141 28.26 12.55 10.86
CA ILE A 141 28.15 11.37 11.71
C ILE A 141 28.87 10.17 11.08
N GLY A 142 28.63 9.91 9.79
CA GLY A 142 29.32 8.84 9.07
C GLY A 142 28.72 8.54 7.70
N GLU A 143 29.29 7.56 7.00
CA GLU A 143 28.91 7.19 5.64
C GLU A 143 28.79 5.67 5.43
N CYS A 144 27.98 5.30 4.45
CA CYS A 144 27.79 3.93 3.97
C CYS A 144 27.85 3.92 2.44
N LEU A 145 28.42 2.86 1.88
CA LEU A 145 28.47 2.61 0.44
C LEU A 145 27.80 1.29 0.12
N VAL A 146 26.88 1.31 -0.85
CA VAL A 146 26.13 0.11 -1.29
C VAL A 146 26.38 -0.12 -2.78
N GLU A 147 27.03 -1.22 -3.13
CA GLU A 147 27.24 -1.61 -4.53
C GLU A 147 25.98 -2.26 -5.10
N LEU A 148 25.40 -1.67 -6.15
CA LEU A 148 24.11 -2.14 -6.69
C LEU A 148 24.20 -3.48 -7.42
N CYS A 149 25.40 -3.89 -7.86
CA CYS A 149 25.64 -5.16 -8.56
C CYS A 149 25.37 -6.39 -7.70
N ASP A 150 25.46 -6.27 -6.38
CA ASP A 150 25.34 -7.39 -5.45
C ASP A 150 23.88 -7.80 -5.22
N TYR A 151 22.93 -7.00 -5.70
CA TYR A 151 21.51 -7.15 -5.41
C TYR A 151 20.72 -7.56 -6.65
N GLU A 152 19.88 -8.58 -6.47
CA GLU A 152 18.99 -9.08 -7.52
C GLU A 152 17.90 -8.05 -7.87
N PRO A 153 17.58 -7.85 -9.16
CA PRO A 153 16.51 -6.97 -9.59
C PRO A 153 15.13 -7.55 -9.28
N ASP A 154 14.13 -6.66 -9.15
CA ASP A 154 12.73 -6.93 -8.82
C ASP A 154 12.53 -7.70 -7.50
N VAL A 155 13.53 -7.68 -6.61
CA VAL A 155 13.50 -8.22 -5.24
C VAL A 155 13.75 -7.09 -4.24
N GLN A 156 13.06 -7.13 -3.10
CA GLN A 156 13.28 -6.18 -2.01
C GLN A 156 14.34 -6.69 -1.04
N HIS A 157 15.42 -5.92 -0.91
CA HIS A 157 16.54 -6.22 -0.03
C HIS A 157 16.45 -5.40 1.26
N ASP A 158 16.49 -6.07 2.41
CA ASP A 158 16.49 -5.46 3.74
C ASP A 158 17.94 -5.31 4.24
N LEU A 159 18.43 -4.07 4.28
CA LEU A 159 19.84 -3.75 4.53
C LEU A 159 20.01 -3.05 5.87
N ARG A 160 20.86 -3.63 6.73
CA ARG A 160 21.32 -3.03 7.99
C ARG A 160 22.80 -2.75 7.87
N LEU A 161 23.13 -1.49 7.57
CA LEU A 161 24.47 -1.05 7.24
C LEU A 161 25.11 -0.36 8.44
N PRO A 162 26.31 -0.76 8.89
CA PRO A 162 27.06 0.02 9.87
C PRO A 162 27.49 1.36 9.27
N ILE A 163 27.35 2.43 10.03
CA ILE A 163 27.67 3.80 9.59
C ILE A 163 29.17 4.06 9.87
N GLY A 164 30.02 3.80 8.88
CA GLY A 164 31.48 4.01 8.98
C GLY A 164 32.13 3.34 10.21
N GLU A 165 33.01 4.08 10.89
CA GLU A 165 33.64 3.67 12.16
C GLU A 165 32.79 4.00 13.40
N SER A 166 31.59 4.58 13.22
CA SER A 166 30.69 4.94 14.31
C SER A 166 29.88 3.73 14.82
N SER A 167 29.32 3.82 16.03
CA SER A 167 28.51 2.75 16.64
C SER A 167 27.13 2.57 16.02
N GLY A 168 26.72 3.45 15.10
CA GLY A 168 25.37 3.48 14.56
C GLY A 168 25.14 2.48 13.43
N THR A 169 23.92 1.96 13.33
CA THR A 169 23.48 1.16 12.18
C THR A 169 22.31 1.82 11.46
N LEU A 170 22.45 2.02 10.15
CA LEU A 170 21.42 2.51 9.25
C LEU A 170 20.57 1.35 8.73
N HIS A 171 19.26 1.48 8.76
CA HIS A 171 18.31 0.50 8.26
C HIS A 171 17.59 1.04 7.01
N LEU A 172 17.73 0.35 5.89
CA LEU A 172 17.15 0.75 4.61
C LEU A 172 16.64 -0.45 3.80
N LEU A 173 15.62 -0.20 2.99
CA LEU A 173 15.10 -1.17 2.02
C LEU A 173 15.49 -0.70 0.62
N LEU A 174 16.03 -1.62 -0.17
CA LEU A 174 16.51 -1.35 -1.52
C LEU A 174 15.79 -2.24 -2.53
N VAL A 175 15.27 -1.63 -3.59
CA VAL A 175 14.58 -2.32 -4.68
C VAL A 175 15.07 -1.76 -6.02
N ILE A 176 15.56 -2.62 -6.91
CA ILE A 176 15.88 -2.26 -8.29
C ILE A 176 14.73 -2.75 -9.17
N SER A 177 13.99 -1.86 -9.82
CA SER A 177 12.80 -2.20 -10.61
C SER A 177 12.84 -1.59 -12.02
N GLY A 178 11.91 -2.02 -12.88
CA GLY A 178 11.70 -1.39 -14.19
C GLY A 178 12.56 -1.94 -15.34
N LEU A 179 13.32 -3.02 -15.14
CA LEU A 179 14.02 -3.69 -16.25
C LEU A 179 13.02 -4.35 -17.21
N SER A 180 13.33 -4.30 -18.51
CA SER A 180 12.62 -5.02 -19.58
C SER A 180 13.47 -6.22 -20.00
N CYS A 181 13.31 -7.36 -19.34
CA CYS A 181 13.90 -8.64 -19.76
C CYS A 181 12.77 -9.55 -20.22
N LYS A 182 12.85 -10.06 -21.46
CA LYS A 182 11.71 -10.71 -22.15
C LYS A 182 11.76 -12.24 -22.24
N GLU A 183 12.84 -12.93 -21.84
CA GLU A 183 12.98 -14.36 -22.22
C GLU A 183 13.50 -15.32 -21.12
N GLU A 184 14.45 -14.95 -20.26
CA GLU A 184 15.01 -15.89 -19.25
C GLU A 184 14.22 -15.96 -17.93
N SER A 185 13.55 -14.88 -17.52
CA SER A 185 12.82 -14.80 -16.25
C SER A 185 11.53 -15.62 -16.22
N ASP A 186 10.81 -15.75 -17.34
CA ASP A 186 9.52 -16.44 -17.40
C ASP A 186 9.68 -17.97 -17.31
N VAL A 187 10.74 -18.53 -17.90
CA VAL A 187 11.05 -19.97 -17.80
C VAL A 187 11.49 -20.33 -16.38
N LEU A 188 12.31 -19.48 -15.75
CA LEU A 188 12.74 -19.67 -14.36
C LEU A 188 11.54 -19.56 -13.40
N SER A 189 10.68 -18.56 -13.59
CA SER A 189 9.47 -18.33 -12.78
C SER A 189 8.48 -19.49 -12.86
N GLY A 190 8.24 -20.02 -14.07
CA GLY A 190 7.37 -21.19 -14.24
C GLY A 190 7.88 -22.46 -13.56
N ASN A 191 9.21 -22.64 -13.48
CA ASN A 191 9.82 -23.76 -12.77
C ASN A 191 9.81 -23.57 -11.25
N LEU A 192 10.10 -22.35 -10.77
CA LEU A 192 9.99 -21.96 -9.37
C LEU A 192 8.58 -22.20 -8.83
N MET A 193 7.56 -21.83 -9.59
CA MET A 193 6.17 -21.99 -9.14
C MET A 193 5.76 -23.46 -9.03
N LYS A 194 6.24 -24.32 -9.94
CA LYS A 194 6.04 -25.78 -9.86
C LYS A 194 6.75 -26.37 -8.64
N GLN A 195 7.98 -25.95 -8.36
CA GLN A 195 8.73 -26.37 -7.18
C GLN A 195 8.07 -25.87 -5.89
N ALA A 196 7.71 -24.59 -5.82
CA ALA A 196 7.01 -24.00 -4.68
C ALA A 196 5.69 -24.72 -4.38
N LYS A 197 4.91 -25.09 -5.42
CA LYS A 197 3.67 -25.86 -5.23
C LYS A 197 3.93 -27.22 -4.59
N ILE A 198 5.01 -27.89 -4.96
CA ILE A 198 5.43 -29.16 -4.34
C ILE A 198 5.91 -28.92 -2.90
N ASP A 199 6.75 -27.92 -2.68
CA ASP A 199 7.34 -27.61 -1.37
C ASP A 199 6.29 -27.17 -0.34
N PHE A 200 5.30 -26.36 -0.74
CA PHE A 200 4.20 -25.95 0.13
C PHE A 200 3.23 -27.09 0.44
N GLN A 201 3.10 -28.09 -0.44
CA GLN A 201 2.29 -29.29 -0.19
C GLN A 201 3.00 -30.32 0.68
N LEU A 202 4.32 -30.46 0.55
CA LEU A 202 5.14 -31.43 1.29
C LEU A 202 5.74 -30.86 2.59
N GLN A 203 5.33 -29.67 3.01
CA GLN A 203 5.91 -29.00 4.17
C GLN A 203 5.56 -29.73 5.47
N ASN A 204 6.58 -30.20 6.20
CA ASN A 204 6.40 -30.78 7.52
C ASN A 204 5.84 -29.76 8.52
N ILE A 205 5.01 -30.23 9.46
CA ILE A 205 4.32 -29.41 10.48
C ILE A 205 5.28 -28.50 11.29
N VAL A 206 6.52 -28.93 11.54
CA VAL A 206 7.52 -28.11 12.26
C VAL A 206 8.01 -26.94 11.40
N LYS A 207 8.23 -27.15 10.10
CA LYS A 207 8.59 -26.06 9.16
C LYS A 207 7.41 -25.12 8.93
N LEU A 208 6.20 -25.66 8.92
CA LEU A 208 4.93 -24.92 8.80
C LEU A 208 4.75 -23.90 9.93
N LEU A 209 5.03 -24.29 11.18
CA LEU A 209 4.89 -23.43 12.35
C LEU A 209 5.95 -22.31 12.41
N SER A 210 7.11 -22.51 11.79
CA SER A 210 8.22 -21.56 11.80
C SER A 210 8.36 -20.75 10.50
N ALA A 211 7.49 -20.98 9.51
CA ALA A 211 7.58 -20.31 8.22
C ALA A 211 7.26 -18.80 8.38
N LYS A 212 8.15 -17.96 7.85
CA LYS A 212 7.98 -16.49 7.76
C LYS A 212 7.11 -16.11 6.54
N GLU A 213 7.11 -16.97 5.53
CA GLU A 213 6.39 -16.82 4.26
C GLU A 213 5.40 -17.97 4.10
N ILE A 214 4.22 -17.66 3.56
CA ILE A 214 3.03 -18.53 3.55
C ILE A 214 2.72 -19.01 2.13
N GLY A 215 3.13 -18.22 1.15
CA GLY A 215 2.87 -18.48 -0.25
C GLY A 215 3.71 -17.62 -1.17
N LEU A 216 3.54 -17.85 -2.46
CA LEU A 216 4.17 -17.13 -3.55
C LEU A 216 3.08 -16.69 -4.54
N LEU A 217 3.13 -15.42 -4.92
CA LEU A 217 2.24 -14.81 -5.89
C LEU A 217 3.04 -14.43 -7.13
N HIS A 218 2.64 -14.96 -8.28
CA HIS A 218 3.10 -14.49 -9.57
C HIS A 218 2.01 -13.62 -10.20
N ILE A 219 2.35 -12.39 -10.57
CA ILE A 219 1.44 -11.48 -11.30
C ILE A 219 2.11 -11.08 -12.60
N THR A 220 1.42 -11.35 -13.71
CA THR A 220 1.82 -10.88 -15.03
C THR A 220 0.94 -9.71 -15.44
N ILE A 221 1.55 -8.54 -15.61
CA ILE A 221 0.87 -7.39 -16.21
C ILE A 221 1.03 -7.50 -17.72
N GLU A 222 -0.06 -7.80 -18.42
CA GLU A 222 -0.02 -8.00 -19.87
C GLU A 222 -0.09 -6.66 -20.61
N ARG A 223 -1.21 -5.95 -20.48
CA ARG A 223 -1.50 -4.73 -21.24
C ARG A 223 -2.50 -3.80 -20.57
N GLY A 224 -2.38 -2.51 -20.85
CA GLY A 224 -3.39 -1.49 -20.60
C GLY A 224 -4.16 -1.18 -21.88
N ALA A 225 -5.41 -0.73 -21.73
CA ALA A 225 -6.21 -0.24 -22.85
C ALA A 225 -6.98 1.01 -22.46
N ASP A 226 -7.06 1.99 -23.37
CA ASP A 226 -7.80 3.25 -23.23
C ASP A 226 -7.38 4.09 -22.00
N LEU A 227 -6.07 4.14 -21.70
CA LEU A 227 -5.54 4.79 -20.50
C LEU A 227 -5.63 6.33 -20.53
N CYS A 228 -5.62 6.95 -21.71
CA CYS A 228 -5.64 8.40 -21.91
C CYS A 228 -6.60 8.80 -23.02
N SER A 229 -7.12 10.02 -22.97
CA SER A 229 -7.93 10.59 -24.06
C SER A 229 -7.06 10.86 -25.30
N TYR A 230 -7.63 10.64 -26.50
CA TYR A 230 -6.98 10.46 -27.82
C TYR A 230 -6.04 11.58 -28.35
N ASN A 231 -5.58 12.56 -27.58
CA ASN A 231 -4.85 13.74 -28.10
C ASN A 231 -3.49 14.06 -27.44
N GLU A 232 -2.94 13.16 -26.61
CA GLU A 232 -1.70 13.43 -25.85
C GLU A 232 -0.47 12.76 -26.51
N ARG A 233 0.48 13.57 -27.02
CA ARG A 233 1.65 13.09 -27.79
C ARG A 233 2.85 12.64 -26.94
N ASP A 234 2.84 12.90 -25.63
CA ASP A 234 3.93 12.59 -24.69
C ASP A 234 3.44 11.69 -23.55
N ILE A 235 2.90 10.52 -23.87
CA ILE A 235 2.46 9.53 -22.87
C ILE A 235 3.63 8.57 -22.59
N ARG A 236 3.99 8.38 -21.32
CA ARG A 236 4.93 7.36 -20.86
C ARG A 236 4.35 6.66 -19.64
N SER A 237 3.64 5.56 -19.88
CA SER A 237 2.93 4.85 -18.84
C SER A 237 3.74 3.70 -18.25
N PHE A 238 3.72 3.58 -16.94
CA PHE A 238 4.22 2.42 -16.21
C PHE A 238 3.22 2.03 -15.13
N VAL A 239 3.37 0.80 -14.62
CA VAL A 239 2.53 0.27 -13.56
C VAL A 239 3.38 -0.01 -12.34
N THR A 240 2.87 0.39 -11.19
CA THR A 240 3.42 0.10 -9.88
C THR A 240 2.52 -0.93 -9.19
N ILE A 241 3.10 -1.99 -8.66
CA ILE A 241 2.39 -3.02 -7.90
C ILE A 241 2.91 -2.97 -6.47
N GLU A 242 1.98 -2.90 -5.52
CA GLU A 242 2.23 -2.96 -4.09
C GLU A 242 1.51 -4.17 -3.49
N VAL A 243 2.24 -5.00 -2.76
CA VAL A 243 1.73 -6.14 -2.00
C VAL A 243 2.37 -6.12 -0.60
N GLY A 244 1.58 -5.77 0.40
CA GLY A 244 2.07 -5.57 1.77
C GLY A 244 3.07 -4.41 1.82
N ASN A 245 4.31 -4.70 2.22
CA ASN A 245 5.41 -3.72 2.24
C ASN A 245 6.30 -3.76 0.98
N ALA A 246 6.01 -4.67 0.04
CA ALA A 246 6.78 -4.83 -1.18
C ALA A 246 6.17 -4.03 -2.32
N GLN A 247 7.00 -3.25 -3.02
CA GLN A 247 6.59 -2.42 -4.14
C GLN A 247 7.52 -2.62 -5.32
N LEU A 248 6.97 -3.01 -6.46
CA LEU A 248 7.71 -3.23 -7.70
C LEU A 248 7.11 -2.41 -8.85
N ARG A 249 7.94 -2.09 -9.85
CA ARG A 249 7.52 -1.27 -11.00
C ARG A 249 7.83 -1.93 -12.34
N THR A 250 6.93 -1.76 -13.31
CA THR A 250 7.17 -2.17 -14.70
C THR A 250 8.13 -1.23 -15.41
N HIS A 251 8.66 -1.70 -16.54
CA HIS A 251 9.30 -0.79 -17.48
C HIS A 251 8.26 0.19 -18.04
N ALA A 252 8.70 1.40 -18.35
CA ALA A 252 7.85 2.44 -18.90
C ALA A 252 7.71 2.29 -20.41
N VAL A 253 6.46 2.27 -20.90
CA VAL A 253 6.14 2.20 -22.33
C VAL A 253 5.69 3.58 -22.79
N SER A 254 6.32 4.09 -23.84
CA SER A 254 6.09 5.44 -24.35
C SER A 254 5.26 5.44 -25.63
N TYR A 255 4.57 6.56 -25.88
CA TYR A 255 3.87 6.91 -27.13
C TYR A 255 2.67 6.03 -27.50
N THR A 256 2.02 5.40 -26.52
CA THR A 256 0.83 4.55 -26.75
C THR A 256 -0.19 4.68 -25.63
N ALA A 257 -1.49 4.80 -25.98
CA ALA A 257 -2.59 4.73 -25.01
C ALA A 257 -2.93 3.27 -24.59
N ASP A 258 -2.49 2.30 -25.40
CA ASP A 258 -2.67 0.86 -25.17
C ASP A 258 -1.29 0.17 -24.96
N PRO A 259 -0.58 0.46 -23.85
CA PRO A 259 0.74 -0.10 -23.60
C PRO A 259 0.69 -1.61 -23.36
N ILE A 260 1.66 -2.33 -23.90
CA ILE A 260 1.89 -3.75 -23.61
C ILE A 260 3.17 -3.84 -22.78
N TRP A 261 3.03 -4.24 -21.52
CA TRP A 261 4.16 -4.42 -20.62
C TRP A 261 4.65 -5.86 -20.66
N ASN A 262 3.73 -6.84 -20.59
CA ASN A 262 4.05 -8.27 -20.50
C ASN A 262 5.21 -8.57 -19.52
N LYS A 263 5.09 -8.09 -18.28
CA LYS A 263 6.09 -8.28 -17.23
C LYS A 263 5.51 -9.08 -16.07
N THR A 264 6.24 -10.12 -15.68
CA THR A 264 5.94 -11.00 -14.55
C THR A 264 6.66 -10.52 -13.29
N PHE A 265 5.96 -10.47 -12.17
CA PHE A 265 6.50 -10.19 -10.85
C PHE A 265 6.22 -11.35 -9.91
N SER A 266 7.14 -11.56 -8.96
CA SER A 266 7.06 -12.63 -7.97
C SER A 266 7.10 -12.01 -6.59
N PHE A 267 6.03 -12.18 -5.81
CA PHE A 267 5.90 -11.64 -4.47
C PHE A 267 5.80 -12.77 -3.44
N PRO A 268 6.72 -12.86 -2.46
CA PRO A 268 6.53 -13.74 -1.31
C PRO A 268 5.41 -13.19 -0.42
N ILE A 269 4.40 -14.01 -0.15
CA ILE A 269 3.24 -13.61 0.63
C ILE A 269 3.46 -13.94 2.10
N LYS A 270 3.25 -12.95 2.96
CA LYS A 270 3.31 -13.09 4.42
C LYS A 270 1.95 -13.15 5.09
N ASP A 271 0.90 -12.52 4.55
CA ASP A 271 -0.49 -12.68 5.00
C ASP A 271 -1.41 -12.86 3.77
N ILE A 272 -2.32 -13.83 3.82
CA ILE A 272 -3.27 -14.10 2.73
C ILE A 272 -4.35 -13.01 2.62
N HIS A 273 -4.49 -12.19 3.65
CA HIS A 273 -5.43 -11.07 3.68
C HIS A 273 -4.83 -9.78 3.11
N ASP A 274 -3.59 -9.82 2.64
CA ASP A 274 -2.98 -8.70 1.94
C ASP A 274 -3.72 -8.42 0.62
N ILE A 275 -3.52 -7.19 0.14
CA ILE A 275 -4.19 -6.66 -1.04
C ILE A 275 -3.12 -6.38 -2.08
N VAL A 276 -3.41 -6.75 -3.32
CA VAL A 276 -2.63 -6.32 -4.47
C VAL A 276 -3.16 -4.96 -4.89
N HIS A 277 -2.35 -3.93 -4.67
CA HIS A 277 -2.63 -2.59 -5.14
C HIS A 277 -1.82 -2.32 -6.40
N ILE A 278 -2.50 -1.93 -7.47
CA ILE A 278 -1.94 -1.71 -8.79
C ILE A 278 -2.24 -0.28 -9.17
N GLU A 279 -1.21 0.53 -9.40
CA GLU A 279 -1.32 1.91 -9.82
C GLU A 279 -0.75 2.09 -11.21
N VAL A 280 -1.52 2.75 -12.07
CA VAL A 280 -1.09 3.12 -13.42
C VAL A 280 -0.75 4.61 -13.41
N ILE A 281 0.50 4.91 -13.73
CA ILE A 281 1.06 6.26 -13.66
C ILE A 281 1.60 6.64 -15.04
N ASN A 282 1.37 7.89 -15.45
CA ASN A 282 1.94 8.50 -16.63
C ASN A 282 3.09 9.44 -16.22
N GLU A 283 4.29 9.23 -16.75
CA GLU A 283 5.42 10.13 -16.55
C GLU A 283 5.42 11.20 -17.65
N ARG A 284 5.08 12.44 -17.30
CA ARG A 284 5.09 13.59 -18.21
C ARG A 284 6.19 14.56 -17.85
N LYS A 285 7.21 14.70 -18.72
CA LYS A 285 8.35 15.64 -18.52
C LYS A 285 9.00 15.54 -17.11
N GLY A 286 9.03 14.33 -16.54
CA GLY A 286 9.55 14.06 -15.21
C GLY A 286 8.60 14.34 -14.04
N LYS A 287 7.33 14.72 -14.31
CA LYS A 287 6.25 14.72 -13.31
C LYS A 287 5.39 13.47 -13.50
N GLU A 288 5.03 12.84 -12.38
CA GLU A 288 4.15 11.67 -12.36
C GLU A 288 2.70 12.13 -12.26
N GLU A 289 1.90 11.79 -13.28
CA GLU A 289 0.47 12.02 -13.33
C GLU A 289 -0.25 10.68 -13.11
N TRP A 290 -1.09 10.63 -12.08
CA TRP A 290 -1.85 9.43 -11.72
C TRP A 290 -2.99 9.22 -12.73
N LEU A 291 -3.08 8.03 -13.35
CA LEU A 291 -4.11 7.70 -14.34
C LEU A 291 -5.25 6.88 -13.75
N GLY A 292 -4.91 5.92 -12.88
CA GLY A 292 -5.87 4.97 -12.34
C GLY A 292 -5.23 4.02 -11.34
N GLN A 293 -6.05 3.44 -10.47
CA GLN A 293 -5.61 2.41 -9.55
C GLN A 293 -6.62 1.26 -9.45
N LEU A 294 -6.17 0.15 -8.90
CA LEU A 294 -6.93 -1.07 -8.73
C LEU A 294 -6.47 -1.76 -7.45
N MET A 295 -7.43 -2.18 -6.61
CA MET A 295 -7.17 -2.89 -5.36
C MET A 295 -7.88 -4.24 -5.42
N ILE A 296 -7.11 -5.34 -5.33
CA ILE A 296 -7.65 -6.71 -5.39
C ILE A 296 -7.15 -7.51 -4.18
N PRO A 297 -8.04 -8.00 -3.30
CA PRO A 297 -7.66 -8.92 -2.24
C PRO A 297 -7.11 -10.23 -2.82
N LEU A 298 -6.05 -10.77 -2.22
CA LEU A 298 -5.43 -12.03 -2.70
C LEU A 298 -6.44 -13.18 -2.77
N LEU A 299 -7.37 -13.26 -1.83
CA LEU A 299 -8.42 -14.29 -1.78
C LEU A 299 -9.45 -14.18 -2.93
N LYS A 300 -9.56 -13.03 -3.60
CA LYS A 300 -10.48 -12.82 -4.73
C LYS A 300 -9.80 -12.97 -6.09
N LEU A 301 -8.49 -13.22 -6.13
CA LEU A 301 -7.76 -13.41 -7.38
C LEU A 301 -8.22 -14.67 -8.10
N GLN A 302 -8.49 -14.55 -9.39
CA GLN A 302 -8.74 -15.70 -10.26
C GLN A 302 -7.40 -16.24 -10.74
N VAL A 303 -7.09 -17.47 -10.33
CA VAL A 303 -5.82 -18.12 -10.62
C VAL A 303 -5.79 -18.64 -12.07
N GLY A 304 -4.72 -18.36 -12.80
CA GLY A 304 -4.41 -18.92 -14.11
C GLY A 304 -5.24 -18.41 -15.29
N HIS A 305 -5.95 -17.29 -15.14
CA HIS A 305 -6.76 -16.69 -16.22
C HIS A 305 -6.48 -15.20 -16.33
N SER A 306 -6.23 -14.72 -17.55
CA SER A 306 -6.11 -13.28 -17.83
C SER A 306 -7.47 -12.61 -17.69
N LYS A 307 -7.58 -11.67 -16.74
CA LYS A 307 -8.80 -10.91 -16.47
C LYS A 307 -8.55 -9.42 -16.69
N THR A 308 -9.51 -8.77 -17.36
CA THR A 308 -9.49 -7.32 -17.59
C THR A 308 -10.29 -6.59 -16.51
N TYR A 309 -9.64 -5.65 -15.85
CA TYR A 309 -10.21 -4.81 -14.80
C TYR A 309 -10.37 -3.38 -15.27
N VAL A 310 -11.41 -2.70 -14.78
CA VAL A 310 -11.63 -1.27 -15.01
C VAL A 310 -10.86 -0.47 -13.97
N LEU A 311 -10.12 0.54 -14.40
CA LEU A 311 -9.37 1.41 -13.50
C LEU A 311 -10.30 2.33 -12.71
N LYS A 312 -9.89 2.64 -11.48
CA LYS A 312 -10.65 3.48 -10.54
C LYS A 312 -9.88 4.74 -10.19
N GLY A 313 -10.64 5.76 -9.75
CA GLY A 313 -10.24 7.05 -9.18
C GLY A 313 -9.30 6.94 -7.97
N LYS A 314 -8.74 8.06 -7.52
CA LYS A 314 -7.91 8.13 -6.29
C LYS A 314 -8.61 7.64 -5.03
N SER A 315 -9.93 7.76 -4.94
CA SER A 315 -10.72 7.21 -3.82
C SER A 315 -11.10 5.74 -3.98
N CYS A 316 -10.77 5.11 -5.12
CA CYS A 316 -11.22 3.76 -5.51
C CYS A 316 -12.76 3.58 -5.61
N LEU A 317 -13.53 4.66 -5.51
CA LEU A 317 -14.99 4.65 -5.59
C LEU A 317 -15.48 4.96 -7.01
N ASN A 318 -14.91 6.02 -7.60
CA ASN A 318 -15.30 6.48 -8.92
C ASN A 318 -14.49 5.77 -10.02
N ARG A 319 -15.06 5.68 -11.22
CA ARG A 319 -14.40 5.10 -12.39
C ARG A 319 -13.33 6.06 -12.93
N ALA A 320 -12.15 5.54 -13.25
CA ALA A 320 -11.13 6.26 -14.00
C ALA A 320 -11.13 5.81 -15.48
N HIS A 321 -10.30 6.47 -16.29
CA HIS A 321 -10.12 6.11 -17.69
C HIS A 321 -9.28 4.83 -17.80
N GLY A 322 -9.65 3.99 -18.77
CA GLY A 322 -8.90 2.80 -19.12
C GLY A 322 -9.22 1.53 -18.35
N THR A 323 -8.60 0.47 -18.85
CA THR A 323 -8.70 -0.89 -18.34
C THR A 323 -7.32 -1.53 -18.35
N ILE A 324 -7.09 -2.47 -17.45
CA ILE A 324 -5.83 -3.20 -17.34
C ILE A 324 -6.11 -4.70 -17.37
N THR A 325 -5.32 -5.45 -18.14
CA THR A 325 -5.40 -6.91 -18.19
C THR A 325 -4.24 -7.51 -17.43
N ILE A 326 -4.57 -8.33 -16.45
CA ILE A 326 -3.62 -9.01 -15.57
C ILE A 326 -3.91 -10.50 -15.57
N ASN A 327 -2.86 -11.31 -15.46
CA ASN A 327 -2.97 -12.73 -15.14
C ASN A 327 -2.21 -12.98 -13.83
N CYS A 328 -2.78 -13.82 -12.97
CA CYS A 328 -2.31 -14.00 -11.61
C CYS A 328 -2.29 -15.49 -11.27
N ASP A 329 -1.21 -15.90 -10.62
CA ASP A 329 -1.00 -17.25 -10.16
C ASP A 329 -0.61 -17.22 -8.68
N LEU A 330 -1.46 -17.77 -7.82
CA LEU A 330 -1.32 -17.73 -6.37
C LEU A 330 -1.18 -19.15 -5.81
N VAL A 331 -0.07 -19.40 -5.12
CA VAL A 331 0.19 -20.67 -4.41
C VAL A 331 0.46 -20.35 -2.95
N TYR A 332 -0.31 -20.96 -2.04
CA TYR A 332 -0.10 -20.79 -0.60
C TYR A 332 -0.53 -22.02 0.18
N ASN A 333 0.01 -22.16 1.40
CA ASN A 333 -0.42 -23.18 2.33
C ASN A 333 -1.57 -22.65 3.22
N ILE A 334 -2.73 -23.31 3.15
CA ILE A 334 -3.96 -22.92 3.84
C ILE A 334 -3.78 -22.93 5.37
N VAL A 335 -3.04 -23.91 5.92
CA VAL A 335 -2.84 -24.05 7.37
C VAL A 335 -1.86 -22.99 7.87
N CYS A 336 -0.75 -22.75 7.16
CA CYS A 336 0.15 -21.63 7.45
C CYS A 336 -0.62 -20.30 7.45
N ALA A 337 -1.44 -20.09 6.42
CA ALA A 337 -2.24 -18.88 6.26
C ALA A 337 -3.19 -18.68 7.44
N GLY A 338 -3.88 -19.75 7.87
CA GLY A 338 -4.77 -19.70 9.03
C GLY A 338 -4.03 -19.43 10.35
N LEU A 339 -2.85 -20.01 10.56
CA LEU A 339 -2.09 -19.74 11.78
C LEU A 339 -1.51 -18.31 11.81
N GLN A 340 -1.19 -17.75 10.65
CA GLN A 340 -0.68 -16.38 10.56
C GLN A 340 -1.74 -15.33 10.90
N THR A 341 -3.04 -15.59 10.69
CA THR A 341 -4.08 -14.58 10.97
C THR A 341 -4.10 -14.10 12.42
N PHE A 342 -3.56 -14.89 13.35
CA PHE A 342 -3.47 -14.55 14.77
C PHE A 342 -2.17 -13.84 15.15
N LYS A 343 -1.21 -13.74 14.23
CA LYS A 343 0.00 -12.93 14.41
C LYS A 343 -0.33 -11.46 14.13
N PRO A 344 0.42 -10.49 14.68
CA PRO A 344 0.21 -9.09 14.34
C PRO A 344 0.37 -8.86 12.84
N LYS A 345 -0.52 -8.05 12.26
CA LYS A 345 -0.43 -7.63 10.84
C LYS A 345 0.85 -6.79 10.68
N GLU A 346 1.54 -6.93 9.55
CA GLU A 346 2.67 -6.05 9.26
C GLU A 346 2.18 -4.62 9.14
N VAL A 347 2.81 -3.71 9.88
CA VAL A 347 2.52 -2.28 9.79
C VAL A 347 3.14 -1.78 8.48
N PRO A 348 2.42 -0.98 7.69
CA PRO A 348 3.00 -0.35 6.51
C PRO A 348 4.22 0.47 6.92
N VAL A 349 5.32 0.30 6.18
CA VAL A 349 6.56 1.02 6.44
C VAL A 349 6.39 2.54 6.32
N LEU A 350 5.61 2.96 5.32
CA LEU A 350 5.32 4.36 5.04
C LEU A 350 3.95 4.68 5.63
N GLU A 351 3.93 5.27 6.83
CA GLU A 351 2.69 5.69 7.48
C GLU A 351 2.46 7.18 7.21
N GLU A 352 1.34 7.52 6.56
CA GLU A 352 0.93 8.91 6.42
C GLU A 352 0.36 9.40 7.75
N GLU A 353 0.81 10.56 8.22
CA GLU A 353 0.28 11.16 9.44
C GLU A 353 -1.22 11.47 9.29
N PRO A 354 -2.07 11.01 10.24
CA PRO A 354 -3.51 11.19 10.12
C PRO A 354 -3.87 12.68 10.19
N LYS A 355 -4.49 13.20 9.13
CA LYS A 355 -4.99 14.58 9.10
C LYS A 355 -6.38 14.65 9.71
N PHE A 356 -6.63 15.72 10.48
CA PHE A 356 -7.96 15.99 10.99
C PHE A 356 -8.93 16.28 9.84
N GLN A 357 -10.03 15.54 9.80
CA GLN A 357 -11.09 15.69 8.81
C GLN A 357 -12.43 15.78 9.54
N ARG A 358 -13.02 16.99 9.57
CA ARG A 358 -14.27 17.25 10.28
C ARG A 358 -15.40 16.31 9.84
N LYS A 359 -15.57 16.10 8.54
CA LYS A 359 -16.62 15.20 7.98
C LYS A 359 -16.44 13.76 8.46
N LEU A 360 -15.20 13.27 8.47
CA LEU A 360 -14.87 11.93 8.94
C LEU A 360 -15.28 11.75 10.41
N LEU A 361 -14.94 12.73 11.27
CA LEU A 361 -15.30 12.70 12.69
C LEU A 361 -16.83 12.71 12.88
N LEU A 362 -17.56 13.59 12.18
CA LEU A 362 -19.02 13.65 12.28
C LEU A 362 -19.68 12.34 11.84
N ARG A 363 -19.22 11.76 10.72
CA ARG A 363 -19.67 10.46 10.23
C ARG A 363 -19.41 9.36 11.25
N ASN A 364 -18.21 9.33 11.83
CA ASN A 364 -17.83 8.32 12.81
C ASN A 364 -18.67 8.43 14.08
N ILE A 365 -18.91 9.64 14.59
CA ILE A 365 -19.77 9.87 15.75
C ILE A 365 -21.20 9.40 15.47
N HIS A 366 -21.75 9.69 14.29
CA HIS A 366 -23.09 9.24 13.93
C HIS A 366 -23.18 7.70 13.94
N LYS A 367 -22.19 7.01 13.36
CA LYS A 367 -22.11 5.54 13.38
C LYS A 367 -21.97 4.98 14.80
N VAL A 368 -21.20 5.63 15.69
CA VAL A 368 -21.11 5.23 17.10
C VAL A 368 -22.45 5.38 17.82
N ILE A 369 -23.20 6.45 17.56
CA ILE A 369 -24.54 6.64 18.11
C ILE A 369 -25.51 5.55 17.60
N GLU A 370 -25.46 5.22 16.30
CA GLU A 370 -26.24 4.10 15.73
C GLU A 370 -25.89 2.76 16.40
N LEU A 371 -24.63 2.54 16.76
CA LEU A 371 -24.18 1.32 17.46
C LEU A 371 -24.70 1.25 18.90
N ILE A 372 -24.78 2.38 19.61
CA ILE A 372 -25.24 2.44 21.00
C ILE A 372 -26.77 2.31 21.10
N HIS A 373 -27.50 2.81 20.12
CA HIS A 373 -28.97 2.80 20.10
C HIS A 373 -29.62 1.42 20.40
N PRO A 374 -29.26 0.31 19.73
CA PRO A 374 -29.83 -1.00 20.04
C PRO A 374 -29.47 -1.49 21.45
N VAL A 375 -28.31 -1.11 21.99
CA VAL A 375 -27.90 -1.47 23.37
C VAL A 375 -28.81 -0.77 24.38
N VAL A 376 -29.11 0.50 24.15
CA VAL A 376 -30.05 1.27 24.98
C VAL A 376 -31.45 0.68 24.90
N GLN A 377 -31.91 0.27 23.70
CA GLN A 377 -33.20 -0.40 23.52
C GLN A 377 -33.27 -1.73 24.28
N VAL A 378 -32.23 -2.58 24.20
CA VAL A 378 -32.17 -3.84 24.95
C VAL A 378 -32.15 -3.57 26.46
N HIS A 379 -31.40 -2.56 26.91
CA HIS A 379 -31.37 -2.17 28.32
C HIS A 379 -32.77 -1.76 28.82
N HIS A 380 -33.48 -0.90 28.08
CA HIS A 380 -34.86 -0.53 28.41
C HIS A 380 -35.79 -1.74 28.40
N TYR A 381 -35.70 -2.63 27.41
CA TYR A 381 -36.50 -3.85 27.37
C TYR A 381 -36.25 -4.76 28.58
N ILE A 382 -34.99 -4.91 29.01
CA ILE A 382 -34.66 -5.66 30.24
C ILE A 382 -35.25 -4.98 31.47
N GLN A 383 -35.20 -3.65 31.56
CA GLN A 383 -35.83 -2.89 32.65
C GLN A 383 -37.35 -3.07 32.67
N GLU A 384 -38.02 -3.08 31.52
CA GLU A 384 -39.46 -3.36 31.39
C GLU A 384 -39.81 -4.77 31.88
N LEU A 385 -39.01 -5.78 31.49
CA LEU A 385 -39.17 -7.15 31.96
C LEU A 385 -38.99 -7.28 33.47
N LEU A 386 -37.96 -6.64 34.04
CA LEU A 386 -37.66 -6.67 35.47
C LEU A 386 -38.63 -5.86 36.33
N SER A 387 -39.24 -4.81 35.76
CA SER A 387 -40.24 -3.98 36.44
C SER A 387 -41.66 -4.54 36.36
N TRP A 388 -41.85 -5.71 35.71
CA TRP A 388 -43.13 -6.40 35.59
C TRP A 388 -44.26 -5.55 34.97
N GLN A 389 -43.92 -4.64 34.04
CA GLN A 389 -44.94 -3.81 33.35
C GLN A 389 -45.93 -4.66 32.56
N ASN A 390 -45.45 -5.73 31.90
CA ASN A 390 -46.28 -6.74 31.27
C ASN A 390 -46.10 -8.11 31.98
N PRO A 391 -47.05 -8.53 32.83
CA PRO A 391 -46.86 -9.69 33.70
C PRO A 391 -46.69 -11.00 32.93
N VAL A 392 -47.29 -11.14 31.74
CA VAL A 392 -47.19 -12.37 30.93
C VAL A 392 -45.80 -12.49 30.30
N GLN A 393 -45.27 -11.39 29.75
CA GLN A 393 -43.93 -11.38 29.16
C GLN A 393 -42.84 -11.59 30.21
N SER A 394 -42.96 -10.94 31.38
CA SER A 394 -42.05 -11.13 32.50
C SER A 394 -42.08 -12.56 33.06
N LEU A 395 -43.26 -13.18 33.16
CA LEU A 395 -43.39 -14.58 33.57
C LEU A 395 -42.74 -15.53 32.55
N MET A 396 -42.97 -15.32 31.25
CA MET A 396 -42.34 -16.10 30.19
C MET A 396 -40.81 -15.93 30.21
N ALA A 397 -40.31 -14.70 30.37
CA ALA A 397 -38.88 -14.43 30.49
C ALA A 397 -38.28 -15.10 31.73
N LEU A 398 -38.99 -15.13 32.87
CA LEU A 398 -38.56 -15.84 34.07
C LEU A 398 -38.50 -17.36 33.86
N MET A 399 -39.48 -17.95 33.17
CA MET A 399 -39.47 -19.37 32.82
C MET A 399 -38.30 -19.72 31.88
N VAL A 400 -38.04 -18.87 30.88
CA VAL A 400 -36.88 -19.04 29.99
C VAL A 400 -35.57 -18.89 30.75
N PHE A 401 -35.47 -17.91 31.64
CA PHE A 401 -34.29 -17.69 32.47
C PHE A 401 -34.03 -18.85 33.42
N THR A 402 -35.05 -19.37 34.10
CA THR A 402 -34.90 -20.53 34.99
C THR A 402 -34.49 -21.78 34.23
N MET A 403 -35.11 -22.04 33.07
CA MET A 403 -34.69 -23.13 32.17
C MET A 403 -33.24 -22.95 31.69
N ALA A 404 -32.87 -21.73 31.29
CA ALA A 404 -31.52 -21.41 30.88
C ALA A 404 -30.53 -21.66 32.02
N CYS A 405 -30.80 -21.23 33.25
CA CYS A 405 -29.92 -21.51 34.39
C CYS A 405 -29.77 -23.00 34.71
N LEU A 406 -30.77 -23.83 34.42
CA LEU A 406 -30.71 -25.28 34.64
C LEU A 406 -29.90 -26.02 33.56
N VAL A 407 -29.85 -25.48 32.34
CA VAL A 407 -29.21 -26.13 31.17
C VAL A 407 -27.90 -25.46 30.77
N ALA A 408 -27.66 -24.21 31.17
CA ALA A 408 -26.55 -23.39 30.70
C ALA A 408 -25.20 -23.91 31.17
N GLU A 409 -24.57 -24.69 30.30
CA GLU A 409 -23.15 -24.96 30.33
C GLU A 409 -22.41 -24.01 29.37
N ILE A 410 -21.14 -23.75 29.66
CA ILE A 410 -20.33 -22.77 28.92
C ILE A 410 -20.15 -23.15 27.44
N TRP A 411 -20.08 -24.46 27.13
CA TRP A 411 -19.92 -24.92 25.75
C TRP A 411 -21.13 -24.56 24.87
N ILE A 412 -22.33 -24.40 25.46
CA ILE A 412 -23.55 -23.99 24.73
C ILE A 412 -23.39 -22.58 24.16
N ILE A 413 -22.64 -21.69 24.82
CA ILE A 413 -22.38 -20.33 24.31
C ILE A 413 -21.61 -20.40 22.98
N PHE A 414 -20.59 -21.25 22.90
CA PHE A 414 -19.81 -21.43 21.67
C PHE A 414 -20.61 -22.11 20.57
N LEU A 415 -21.49 -23.06 20.92
CA LEU A 415 -22.43 -23.66 19.96
C LEU A 415 -23.44 -22.63 19.42
N LEU A 416 -24.04 -21.82 20.29
CA LEU A 416 -24.96 -20.76 19.88
C LEU A 416 -24.27 -19.76 18.94
N LEU A 417 -23.03 -19.37 19.26
CA LEU A 417 -22.24 -18.49 18.39
C LEU A 417 -22.00 -19.11 17.01
N ALA A 418 -21.62 -20.39 16.95
CA ALA A 418 -21.46 -21.11 15.68
C ALA A 418 -22.78 -21.22 14.89
N VAL A 419 -23.90 -21.47 15.57
CA VAL A 419 -25.24 -21.48 14.96
C VAL A 419 -25.58 -20.12 14.37
N VAL A 420 -25.27 -19.01 15.04
CA VAL A 420 -25.45 -17.65 14.49
C VAL A 420 -24.67 -17.50 13.18
N PHE A 421 -23.40 -17.91 13.13
CA PHE A 421 -22.63 -17.87 11.88
C PHE A 421 -23.30 -18.66 10.75
N ILE A 422 -23.79 -19.88 11.04
CA ILE A 422 -24.47 -20.72 10.05
C ILE A 422 -25.81 -20.11 9.62
N MET A 423 -26.59 -19.52 10.54
CA MET A 423 -27.84 -18.85 10.20
C MET A 423 -27.60 -17.66 9.25
N TYR A 424 -26.56 -16.87 9.50
CA TYR A 424 -26.19 -15.79 8.60
C TYR A 424 -25.66 -16.30 7.26
N TYR A 425 -24.94 -17.42 7.21
CA TYR A 425 -24.53 -18.07 5.97
C TYR A 425 -25.74 -18.40 5.10
N VAL A 426 -26.74 -19.07 5.69
CA VAL A 426 -27.99 -19.43 4.99
C VAL A 426 -28.73 -18.18 4.52
N LYS A 427 -28.76 -17.12 5.33
CA LYS A 427 -29.38 -15.84 4.95
C LYS A 427 -28.68 -15.20 3.75
N VAL A 428 -27.36 -15.21 3.70
CA VAL A 428 -26.56 -14.69 2.57
C VAL A 428 -26.77 -15.53 1.31
N TYR A 429 -26.80 -16.87 1.45
CA TYR A 429 -27.03 -17.78 0.35
C TYR A 429 -28.43 -17.60 -0.28
N ILE A 430 -29.46 -17.41 0.55
CA ILE A 430 -30.85 -17.22 0.09
C ILE A 430 -31.06 -15.80 -0.45
N LYS A 431 -30.59 -14.78 0.27
CA LYS A 431 -30.73 -13.37 -0.11
C LYS A 431 -29.52 -12.97 -0.93
N HIS A 432 -29.51 -13.41 -2.20
CA HIS A 432 -28.48 -13.11 -3.19
C HIS A 432 -27.89 -11.70 -2.98
N GLU A 433 -26.56 -11.64 -2.83
CA GLU A 433 -25.58 -10.56 -2.56
C GLU A 433 -25.97 -9.07 -2.77
N SER A 434 -27.02 -8.78 -3.54
CA SER A 434 -27.39 -7.46 -4.05
C SER A 434 -27.97 -6.48 -3.01
N SER A 435 -28.66 -6.92 -1.96
CA SER A 435 -29.36 -5.96 -1.07
C SER A 435 -28.45 -5.30 -0.02
N TYR A 436 -27.56 -6.08 0.60
CA TYR A 436 -26.67 -5.58 1.66
C TYR A 436 -25.68 -4.55 1.11
N PHE A 437 -25.05 -4.88 -0.03
CA PHE A 437 -24.06 -4.00 -0.65
C PHE A 437 -24.68 -2.69 -1.15
N LYS A 438 -25.95 -2.71 -1.56
CA LYS A 438 -26.64 -1.52 -2.10
C LYS A 438 -26.93 -0.48 -1.01
N GLU A 439 -27.32 -0.89 0.19
CA GLU A 439 -27.53 0.02 1.33
C GLU A 439 -26.21 0.64 1.82
N SER A 440 -25.15 -0.16 1.95
CA SER A 440 -23.83 0.37 2.36
C SER A 440 -23.25 1.34 1.30
N TYR A 441 -23.38 1.01 0.01
CA TYR A 441 -22.90 1.83 -1.10
C TYR A 441 -23.59 3.21 -1.15
N GLN A 442 -24.92 3.22 -0.99
CA GLN A 442 -25.71 4.43 -1.08
C GLN A 442 -25.45 5.38 0.11
N ARG A 443 -25.12 4.82 1.28
CA ARG A 443 -24.74 5.61 2.47
C ARG A 443 -23.37 6.28 2.29
N VAL A 444 -22.38 5.56 1.77
CA VAL A 444 -21.01 6.10 1.60
C VAL A 444 -20.92 7.14 0.47
N GLN A 445 -21.67 6.98 -0.63
CA GLN A 445 -21.69 8.00 -1.70
C GLN A 445 -22.35 9.32 -1.31
N VAL A 446 -23.34 9.30 -0.40
CA VAL A 446 -23.99 10.53 0.09
C VAL A 446 -23.01 11.36 0.92
N ASP A 447 -22.14 10.71 1.70
CA ASP A 447 -21.13 11.39 2.50
C ASP A 447 -20.02 12.04 1.63
N ASP A 448 -19.61 11.37 0.54
CA ASP A 448 -18.53 11.82 -0.34
C ASP A 448 -18.92 13.06 -1.18
N ASN A 449 -20.16 13.11 -1.68
CA ASN A 449 -20.64 14.21 -2.53
C ASN A 449 -20.86 15.56 -1.79
N SER A 450 -20.63 15.61 -0.48
CA SER A 450 -20.84 16.82 0.34
C SER A 450 -19.66 17.80 0.33
N GLU A 451 -18.92 17.91 -0.78
CA GLU A 451 -17.72 18.74 -0.98
C GLU A 451 -17.97 20.25 -0.82
N ASN A 452 -18.03 20.73 0.42
CA ASN A 452 -17.68 22.10 0.79
C ASN A 452 -16.71 22.02 1.96
N GLU A 453 -15.40 21.93 1.66
CA GLU A 453 -14.34 22.07 2.66
C GLU A 453 -14.00 23.56 2.80
N SER A 454 -14.32 24.13 3.95
CA SER A 454 -13.55 25.24 4.49
C SER A 454 -12.47 24.61 5.36
N ASP A 455 -11.22 24.72 4.95
CA ASP A 455 -10.08 24.24 5.72
C ASP A 455 -10.11 24.91 7.10
N PHE A 456 -10.17 24.11 8.17
CA PHE A 456 -10.25 24.63 9.54
C PHE A 456 -8.95 25.35 9.97
N SER A 457 -7.88 25.25 9.16
CA SER A 457 -6.66 26.05 9.28
C SER A 457 -6.87 27.54 9.00
N ASP A 458 -7.92 27.90 8.25
CA ASP A 458 -8.19 29.30 7.86
C ASP A 458 -8.78 30.14 9.01
N LEU A 459 -9.08 29.51 10.16
CA LEU A 459 -9.55 30.19 11.37
C LEU A 459 -8.41 30.72 12.25
N GLU A 460 -7.14 30.48 11.91
CA GLU A 460 -5.98 30.98 12.67
C GLU A 460 -5.84 32.51 12.66
N ASP A 461 -6.50 33.22 11.73
CA ASP A 461 -6.23 34.64 11.46
C ASP A 461 -7.21 35.64 12.12
N TYR A 462 -8.09 35.19 13.03
CA TYR A 462 -9.18 36.03 13.57
C TYR A 462 -8.99 36.56 15.01
N SER A 463 -7.83 36.40 15.65
CA SER A 463 -7.60 36.99 16.98
C SER A 463 -7.02 38.40 16.91
N HIS A 464 -7.90 39.41 16.98
CA HIS A 464 -7.51 40.79 17.31
C HIS A 464 -7.14 40.91 18.80
N THR A 465 -5.93 40.49 19.19
CA THR A 465 -5.35 40.78 20.51
C THR A 465 -3.96 41.38 20.35
N LYS A 466 -3.74 42.56 20.94
CA LYS A 466 -2.51 43.37 20.78
C LYS A 466 -1.29 42.83 21.54
N ASP A 467 -1.45 41.78 22.36
CA ASP A 467 -0.38 41.26 23.22
C ASP A 467 0.21 39.93 22.71
N PRO A 468 1.54 39.86 22.45
CA PRO A 468 2.17 38.67 21.88
C PRO A 468 2.22 37.47 22.83
N SER A 469 2.21 37.68 24.15
CA SER A 469 2.22 36.60 25.16
C SER A 469 0.89 35.84 25.23
N GLU A 470 -0.24 36.56 25.15
CA GLU A 470 -1.57 35.94 25.15
C GLU A 470 -1.84 35.20 23.83
N HIS A 471 -1.36 35.72 22.71
CA HIS A 471 -1.50 35.09 21.40
C HIS A 471 -0.76 33.74 21.32
N VAL A 472 0.38 33.59 22.00
CA VAL A 472 1.11 32.32 22.12
C VAL A 472 0.34 31.32 22.98
N ASN A 473 -0.23 31.77 24.10
CA ASN A 473 -1.06 30.93 24.98
C ASN A 473 -2.33 30.44 24.26
N TRP A 474 -3.00 31.32 23.50
CA TRP A 474 -4.16 30.95 22.67
C TRP A 474 -3.80 29.95 21.56
N ARG A 475 -2.69 30.15 20.83
CA ARG A 475 -2.21 29.20 19.83
C ARG A 475 -1.87 27.84 20.44
N GLN A 476 -1.35 27.80 21.66
CA GLN A 476 -1.06 26.56 22.36
C GLN A 476 -2.35 25.84 22.77
N ARG A 477 -3.33 26.56 23.32
CA ARG A 477 -4.66 26.00 23.65
C ARG A 477 -5.40 25.48 22.42
N PHE A 478 -5.30 26.20 21.30
CA PHE A 478 -5.90 25.78 20.05
C PHE A 478 -5.26 24.49 19.51
N ARG A 479 -3.92 24.38 19.53
CA ARG A 479 -3.21 23.14 19.20
C ARG A 479 -3.62 21.97 20.10
N GLN A 480 -3.69 22.20 21.43
CA GLN A 480 -4.19 21.18 22.35
C GLN A 480 -5.61 20.73 22.02
N PHE A 481 -6.48 21.65 21.61
CA PHE A 481 -7.83 21.31 21.18
C PHE A 481 -7.84 20.53 19.87
N GLN A 482 -7.00 20.88 18.90
CA GLN A 482 -6.81 20.12 17.66
C GLN A 482 -6.31 18.69 17.96
N ASP A 483 -5.37 18.51 18.88
CA ASP A 483 -4.87 17.20 19.29
C ASP A 483 -5.96 16.36 19.95
N ILE A 484 -6.80 16.97 20.79
CA ILE A 484 -7.96 16.29 21.39
C ILE A 484 -8.95 15.85 20.31
N LEU A 485 -9.26 16.73 19.34
CA LEU A 485 -10.16 16.41 18.24
C LEU A 485 -9.59 15.30 17.34
N LEU A 486 -8.29 15.33 17.05
CA LEU A 486 -7.61 14.29 16.30
C LEU A 486 -7.65 12.96 17.06
N THR A 487 -7.39 12.99 18.37
CA THR A 487 -7.49 11.80 19.24
C THR A 487 -8.92 11.25 19.23
N LEU A 488 -9.93 12.11 19.33
CA LEU A 488 -11.35 11.69 19.23
C LEU A 488 -11.68 11.12 17.84
N GLN A 489 -11.13 11.68 16.77
CA GLN A 489 -11.30 11.16 15.42
C GLN A 489 -10.69 9.76 15.30
N ILE A 490 -9.48 9.55 15.81
CA ILE A 490 -8.79 8.24 15.79
C ILE A 490 -9.56 7.22 16.63
N MET A 491 -9.99 7.58 17.85
CA MET A 491 -10.71 6.68 18.74
C MET A 491 -12.10 6.30 18.19
N SER A 492 -12.85 7.28 17.68
CA SER A 492 -14.15 7.02 17.05
C SER A 492 -13.99 6.20 15.76
N GLY A 493 -12.96 6.48 14.96
CA GLY A 493 -12.59 5.69 13.78
C GLY A 493 -12.32 4.23 14.16
N TYR A 494 -11.46 3.99 15.15
CA TYR A 494 -11.15 2.64 15.62
C TYR A 494 -12.39 1.86 16.09
N VAL A 495 -13.30 2.50 16.84
CA VAL A 495 -14.55 1.86 17.30
C VAL A 495 -15.47 1.52 16.13
N VAL A 496 -15.62 2.45 15.17
CA VAL A 496 -16.42 2.23 13.96
C VAL A 496 -15.83 1.10 13.14
N ASP A 497 -14.53 1.13 12.86
CA ASP A 497 -13.83 0.11 12.08
C ASP A 497 -13.96 -1.26 12.74
N LEU A 498 -13.77 -1.36 14.06
CA LEU A 498 -13.96 -2.62 14.79
C LEU A 498 -15.40 -3.12 14.69
N SER A 499 -16.39 -2.23 14.82
CA SER A 499 -17.80 -2.60 14.71
C SER A 499 -18.18 -3.09 13.30
N GLU A 500 -17.65 -2.43 12.26
CA GLU A 500 -17.85 -2.82 10.86
C GLU A 500 -17.17 -4.16 10.57
N ARG A 501 -15.95 -4.37 11.05
CA ARG A 501 -15.21 -5.63 10.91
C ARG A 501 -15.94 -6.80 11.54
N VAL A 502 -16.44 -6.63 12.77
CA VAL A 502 -17.25 -7.65 13.45
C VAL A 502 -18.54 -7.92 12.68
N LYS A 503 -19.26 -6.87 12.26
CA LYS A 503 -20.47 -7.00 11.45
C LYS A 503 -20.19 -7.76 10.15
N ASN A 504 -19.13 -7.40 9.42
CA ASN A 504 -18.75 -8.00 8.14
C ASN A 504 -18.29 -9.46 8.30
N LEU A 505 -17.63 -9.80 9.41
CA LEU A 505 -17.31 -11.18 9.75
C LEU A 505 -18.58 -12.06 9.88
N PHE A 506 -19.63 -11.57 10.54
CA PHE A 506 -20.90 -12.30 10.65
C PHE A 506 -21.66 -12.37 9.31
N HIS A 507 -21.47 -11.39 8.42
CA HIS A 507 -22.13 -11.35 7.11
C HIS A 507 -21.41 -12.14 6.01
N TRP A 508 -20.39 -12.93 6.35
CA TRP A 508 -19.67 -13.78 5.39
C TRP A 508 -18.97 -13.03 4.25
N THR A 509 -18.46 -11.83 4.53
CA THR A 509 -17.73 -11.04 3.51
C THR A 509 -16.44 -11.73 3.05
N VAL A 510 -15.75 -12.44 3.95
CA VAL A 510 -14.57 -13.26 3.67
C VAL A 510 -14.81 -14.68 4.19
N PRO A 511 -15.16 -15.64 3.31
CA PRO A 511 -15.50 -17.01 3.72
C PRO A 511 -14.38 -17.72 4.50
N PHE A 512 -13.12 -17.44 4.17
CA PHE A 512 -11.96 -18.02 4.85
C PHE A 512 -11.96 -17.71 6.36
N LEU A 513 -12.17 -16.44 6.73
CA LEU A 513 -12.22 -16.01 8.14
C LEU A 513 -13.43 -16.59 8.87
N CYS A 514 -14.60 -16.67 8.21
CA CYS A 514 -15.81 -17.23 8.82
C CYS A 514 -15.65 -18.73 9.13
N TRP A 515 -15.07 -19.50 8.21
CA TRP A 515 -14.76 -20.91 8.45
C TRP A 515 -13.75 -21.10 9.59
N MET A 516 -12.74 -20.23 9.66
CA MET A 516 -11.83 -20.21 10.80
C MET A 516 -12.56 -19.88 12.11
N ALA A 517 -13.42 -18.87 12.13
CA ALA A 517 -14.20 -18.51 13.32
C ALA A 517 -15.08 -19.67 13.79
N ILE A 518 -15.72 -20.39 12.87
CA ILE A 518 -16.50 -21.60 13.18
C ILE A 518 -15.60 -22.71 13.73
N LEU A 519 -14.43 -22.94 13.13
CA LEU A 519 -13.47 -23.92 13.62
C LEU A 519 -12.99 -23.59 15.05
N ILE A 520 -12.70 -22.33 15.35
CA ILE A 520 -12.32 -21.87 16.69
C ILE A 520 -13.48 -22.07 17.67
N CYS A 521 -14.71 -21.72 17.28
CA CYS A 521 -15.89 -21.94 18.11
C CYS A 521 -16.10 -23.43 18.40
N PHE A 522 -15.90 -24.28 17.39
CA PHE A 522 -15.99 -25.74 17.55
C PHE A 522 -14.91 -26.28 18.48
N LEU A 523 -13.64 -25.86 18.31
CA LEU A 523 -12.55 -26.26 19.20
C LEU A 523 -12.78 -25.76 20.64
N ALA A 524 -13.28 -24.53 20.81
CA ALA A 524 -13.62 -23.97 22.12
C ALA A 524 -14.80 -24.71 22.77
N MET A 525 -15.81 -25.11 21.98
CA MET A 525 -16.93 -25.95 22.44
C MET A 525 -16.42 -27.30 22.95
N VAL A 526 -15.58 -27.99 22.17
CA VAL A 526 -14.99 -29.28 22.58
C VAL A 526 -14.13 -29.11 23.83
N LEU A 527 -13.29 -28.08 23.89
CA LEU A 527 -12.43 -27.82 25.04
C LEU A 527 -13.24 -27.57 26.33
N THR A 528 -14.27 -26.73 26.25
CA THR A 528 -15.10 -26.38 27.42
C THR A 528 -16.07 -27.48 27.83
N TYR A 529 -16.37 -28.42 26.93
CA TYR A 529 -17.11 -29.64 27.25
C TYR A 529 -16.27 -30.61 28.10
N PHE A 530 -15.00 -30.84 27.73
CA PHE A 530 -14.12 -31.78 28.46
C PHE A 530 -13.41 -31.17 29.67
N VAL A 531 -13.12 -29.86 29.63
CA VAL A 531 -12.31 -29.18 30.65
C VAL A 531 -13.15 -28.15 31.41
N PRO A 532 -13.34 -28.33 32.73
CA PRO A 532 -14.01 -27.33 33.55
C PRO A 532 -13.29 -25.97 33.49
N LEU A 533 -14.07 -24.88 33.42
CA LEU A 533 -13.57 -23.52 33.24
C LEU A 533 -12.52 -23.07 34.27
N ARG A 534 -12.57 -23.60 35.50
CA ARG A 534 -11.55 -23.32 36.52
C ARG A 534 -10.12 -23.63 36.06
N TYR A 535 -9.93 -24.73 35.31
CA TYR A 535 -8.61 -25.12 34.81
C TYR A 535 -8.19 -24.26 33.63
N ILE A 536 -9.13 -23.89 32.75
CA ILE A 536 -8.86 -23.00 31.61
C ILE A 536 -8.40 -21.62 32.12
N ILE A 537 -9.10 -21.04 33.11
CA ILE A 537 -8.71 -19.75 33.71
C ILE A 537 -7.37 -19.86 34.42
N LEU A 538 -7.11 -20.95 35.16
CA LEU A 538 -5.83 -21.17 35.83
C LEU A 538 -4.67 -21.23 34.82
N ILE A 539 -4.81 -22.04 33.77
CA ILE A 539 -3.80 -22.18 32.71
C ILE A 539 -3.60 -20.85 31.99
N TRP A 540 -4.68 -20.15 31.63
CA TRP A 540 -4.61 -18.85 30.98
C TRP A 540 -3.93 -17.79 31.86
N GLY A 541 -4.27 -17.74 33.15
CA GLY A 541 -3.66 -16.84 34.12
C GLY A 541 -2.17 -17.10 34.31
N LEU A 542 -1.79 -18.37 34.50
CA LEU A 542 -0.39 -18.79 34.60
C LEU A 542 0.39 -18.45 33.33
N TYR A 543 -0.17 -18.75 32.15
CA TYR A 543 0.45 -18.41 30.86
C TYR A 543 0.66 -16.91 30.71
N LYS A 544 -0.38 -16.10 31.00
CA LYS A 544 -0.28 -14.64 30.84
C LYS A 544 0.74 -14.00 31.78
N MET A 545 0.85 -14.49 33.01
CA MET A 545 1.83 -14.01 33.98
C MET A 545 3.25 -14.48 33.64
N THR A 546 3.42 -15.69 33.13
CA THR A 546 4.74 -16.26 32.80
C THR A 546 5.25 -15.84 31.41
N LYS A 547 4.39 -15.51 30.44
CA LYS A 547 4.76 -15.15 29.06
C LYS A 547 5.81 -14.02 29.00
N ARG A 548 5.68 -13.00 29.86
CA ARG A 548 6.64 -11.87 29.93
C ARG A 548 8.03 -12.27 30.45
N LEU A 549 8.12 -13.33 31.25
CA LEU A 549 9.41 -13.80 31.80
C LEU A 549 10.24 -14.58 30.77
N TRP A 550 9.59 -15.23 29.80
CA TRP A 550 10.26 -16.12 28.84
C TRP A 550 10.59 -15.46 27.49
N LYS A 551 9.92 -14.35 27.14
CA LYS A 551 10.18 -13.60 25.90
C LYS A 551 10.23 -12.10 26.16
N GLN A 552 11.43 -11.60 26.41
CA GLN A 552 11.68 -10.20 26.80
C GLN A 552 11.49 -9.18 25.65
N ARG A 553 11.42 -9.62 24.39
CA ARG A 553 11.34 -8.76 23.19
C ARG A 553 10.17 -9.06 22.24
N GLN A 554 9.09 -9.68 22.73
CA GLN A 554 7.94 -9.96 21.87
C GLN A 554 6.96 -8.78 21.89
N ILE A 555 6.59 -8.29 20.69
CA ILE A 555 5.57 -7.26 20.51
C ILE A 555 4.28 -7.75 21.19
N PRO A 556 3.63 -6.93 22.05
CA PRO A 556 2.38 -7.32 22.66
C PRO A 556 1.34 -7.58 21.57
N ASN A 557 0.89 -8.83 21.46
CA ASN A 557 -0.11 -9.24 20.48
C ASN A 557 -1.44 -9.56 21.18
N ASN A 558 -2.54 -9.16 20.55
CA ASN A 558 -3.87 -9.57 20.96
C ASN A 558 -4.50 -10.35 19.82
N GLU A 559 -4.44 -11.68 19.92
CA GLU A 559 -4.80 -12.62 18.86
C GLU A 559 -6.23 -12.40 18.33
N ILE A 560 -7.17 -11.95 19.18
CA ILE A 560 -8.55 -11.65 18.77
C ILE A 560 -8.62 -10.38 17.93
N LEU A 561 -7.94 -9.32 18.36
CA LEU A 561 -7.90 -8.06 17.60
C LEU A 561 -7.10 -8.24 16.30
N ASP A 562 -6.04 -9.04 16.36
CA ASP A 562 -5.27 -9.44 15.20
C ASP A 562 -6.16 -10.20 14.21
N PHE A 563 -6.94 -11.17 14.67
CA PHE A 563 -7.89 -11.87 13.80
C PHE A 563 -8.95 -10.93 13.19
N LEU A 564 -9.52 -10.04 14.01
CA LEU A 564 -10.54 -9.09 13.54
C LEU A 564 -9.98 -8.05 12.58
N SER A 565 -8.71 -7.66 12.70
CA SER A 565 -8.08 -6.68 11.81
C SER A 565 -7.90 -7.18 10.37
N ARG A 566 -8.08 -8.48 10.13
CA ARG A 566 -8.11 -9.10 8.78
C ARG A 566 -9.48 -9.01 8.12
N ALA A 567 -10.54 -8.82 8.89
CA ALA A 567 -11.86 -8.58 8.32
C ALA A 567 -11.89 -7.17 7.69
N PRO A 568 -12.55 -6.99 6.54
CA PRO A 568 -12.60 -5.70 5.89
C PRO A 568 -13.63 -4.75 6.48
N THR A 569 -13.36 -3.45 6.38
CA THR A 569 -14.32 -2.38 6.66
C THR A 569 -15.30 -2.19 5.49
N ASP A 570 -16.40 -1.46 5.71
CA ASP A 570 -17.37 -1.21 4.63
C ASP A 570 -16.74 -0.36 3.50
N LEU A 571 -15.83 0.56 3.86
CA LEU A 571 -15.08 1.35 2.89
C LEU A 571 -14.15 0.47 2.03
N GLU A 572 -13.37 -0.41 2.66
CA GLU A 572 -12.47 -1.33 1.95
C GLU A 572 -13.24 -2.24 0.98
N LEU A 573 -14.39 -2.77 1.39
CA LEU A 573 -15.25 -3.59 0.52
C LEU A 573 -15.72 -2.83 -0.74
N LEU A 574 -16.00 -1.53 -0.61
CA LEU A 574 -16.38 -0.67 -1.74
C LEU A 574 -15.18 -0.44 -2.67
N GLN A 575 -14.00 -0.21 -2.10
CA GLN A 575 -12.76 -0.02 -2.85
C GLN A 575 -12.35 -1.28 -3.62
N TRP A 576 -12.65 -2.47 -3.11
CA TRP A 576 -12.37 -3.73 -3.79
C TRP A 576 -13.43 -4.15 -4.82
N LYS A 577 -14.58 -3.46 -4.83
CA LYS A 577 -15.68 -3.84 -5.72
C LYS A 577 -15.30 -3.64 -7.17
N GLU A 578 -15.42 -4.68 -7.98
CA GLU A 578 -15.22 -4.57 -9.42
C GLU A 578 -16.31 -3.68 -10.05
N LEU A 579 -15.89 -2.77 -10.93
CA LEU A 579 -16.81 -1.95 -11.71
C LEU A 579 -17.12 -2.66 -13.02
N ALA A 580 -18.41 -2.73 -13.38
CA ALA A 580 -18.82 -3.33 -14.64
C ALA A 580 -18.24 -2.54 -15.83
N ARG A 581 -17.82 -3.28 -16.86
CA ARG A 581 -17.49 -2.66 -18.16
C ARG A 581 -18.74 -1.96 -18.67
N LYS A 582 -18.60 -0.76 -19.24
CA LYS A 582 -19.72 -0.15 -19.97
C LYS A 582 -19.98 -1.10 -21.13
N ASN A 583 -21.16 -1.69 -21.18
CA ASN A 583 -21.65 -2.27 -22.42
C ASN A 583 -21.81 -1.07 -23.36
N THR A 584 -20.86 -0.92 -24.28
CA THR A 584 -20.91 0.07 -25.35
C THR A 584 -22.00 -0.29 -26.34
#